data_AF-A0A352XNK2-F1
#
_entry.id   AF-A0A352XNK2-F1
#
_cell.length_a   1.000
_cell.length_b   1.000
_cell.length_c   1.000
_cell.angle_alpha   90.00
_cell.angle_beta   90.00
_cell.angle_gamma   90.00
#
_symmetry.space_group_name_H-M   'P 1'
#
loop_
_entity.id
_entity.type
_entity.pdbx_description
1 polymer ?
#
loop_
_entity_poly.entity_id
_entity_poly.type
_entity_poly.pdbx_seq_one_letter_code
_entity_poly.pdbx_strand_id
1 'polypeptide(L)'
;MRSLFLILLLVCTCLTDLRADMFADALALEKQGQHAQAAARYESMISQQQASRSVLFNLGNCYYESRNYGKSILAYERALLINPRAADVRKNLALTRKEAFSNEVINLPKGPLHALSRSEWAACIVICALVLGVSSISAWLRPLWRKSAIIIGVLALLPLAFGILALKQRHTESARAVVTASTAKLLLSPFSSADEITSCPPGSLMQVIRVQGDYRYLQLIPSNSCGWLHHSEVELIEK
;
A
#
# COMPACT_ATOMS: atom_id res chain seq x y z
N MET A 1 -1.87 39.99 7.43
CA MET A 1 -2.38 38.86 6.59
C MET A 1 -1.49 38.57 5.39
N ARG A 2 -1.09 39.55 4.56
CA ARG A 2 -0.14 39.35 3.43
C ARG A 2 1.21 38.75 3.82
N SER A 3 1.84 39.22 4.91
CA SER A 3 3.14 38.67 5.36
C SER A 3 3.05 37.23 5.88
N LEU A 4 1.91 36.83 6.46
CA LEU A 4 1.70 35.44 6.91
C LEU A 4 1.55 34.48 5.72
N PHE A 5 0.88 34.94 4.65
CA PHE A 5 0.70 34.19 3.41
C PHE A 5 2.02 34.01 2.64
N LEU A 6 2.88 35.04 2.65
CA LEU A 6 4.22 34.97 2.05
C LEU A 6 5.15 34.03 2.82
N ILE A 7 5.11 34.04 4.16
CA ILE A 7 5.90 33.11 4.99
C ILE A 7 5.40 31.67 4.78
N LEU A 8 4.09 31.44 4.71
CA LEU A 8 3.52 30.11 4.44
C LEU A 8 3.92 29.58 3.06
N LEU A 9 3.92 30.44 2.03
CA LEU A 9 4.41 30.11 0.68
C LEU A 9 5.90 29.77 0.67
N LEU A 10 6.73 30.55 1.38
CA LEU A 10 8.19 30.34 1.45
C LEU A 10 8.57 29.06 2.20
N VAL A 11 7.85 28.74 3.28
CA VAL A 11 8.00 27.47 4.02
C VAL A 11 7.55 26.30 3.15
N CYS A 12 6.50 26.47 2.34
CA CYS A 12 6.00 25.44 1.43
C CYS A 12 6.99 25.13 0.30
N THR A 13 7.75 26.12 -0.21
CA THR A 13 8.80 25.92 -1.22
C THR A 13 10.09 25.31 -0.66
N CYS A 14 10.46 25.65 0.58
CA CYS A 14 11.66 25.09 1.22
C CYS A 14 11.51 23.60 1.57
N LEU A 15 10.30 23.18 1.96
CA LEU A 15 9.97 21.79 2.24
C LEU A 15 9.94 20.91 0.97
N THR A 16 9.74 21.49 -0.22
CA THR A 16 9.79 20.74 -1.48
C THR A 16 11.22 20.49 -1.97
N ASP A 17 12.14 21.42 -1.74
CA ASP A 17 13.55 21.29 -2.16
C ASP A 17 14.26 20.15 -1.42
N LEU A 18 14.09 20.06 -0.09
CA LEU A 18 14.71 19.01 0.71
C LEU A 18 14.25 17.58 0.30
N ARG A 19 13.00 17.46 -0.18
CA ARG A 19 12.44 16.19 -0.68
C ARG A 19 13.02 15.78 -2.03
N ALA A 20 13.23 16.75 -2.91
CA ALA A 20 13.81 16.53 -4.22
C ALA A 20 15.27 16.08 -4.11
N ASP A 21 16.01 16.68 -3.17
CA ASP A 21 17.43 16.40 -2.92
C ASP A 21 17.66 14.94 -2.48
N MET A 22 16.94 14.49 -1.46
CA MET A 22 17.05 13.12 -0.95
C MET A 22 16.70 12.04 -1.98
N PHE A 23 15.74 12.31 -2.87
CA PHE A 23 15.38 11.37 -3.95
C PHE A 23 16.45 11.31 -5.04
N ALA A 24 17.02 12.47 -5.40
CA ALA A 24 18.10 12.56 -6.38
C ALA A 24 19.36 11.84 -5.88
N ASP A 25 19.69 12.00 -4.59
CA ASP A 25 20.78 11.29 -3.94
C ASP A 25 20.60 9.77 -3.99
N ALA A 26 19.40 9.29 -3.63
CA ALA A 26 19.10 7.86 -3.67
C ALA A 26 19.24 7.28 -5.09
N LEU A 27 18.77 8.00 -6.11
CA LEU A 27 18.96 7.65 -7.51
C LEU A 27 20.42 7.66 -7.94
N ALA A 28 21.22 8.60 -7.45
CA ALA A 28 22.65 8.66 -7.74
C ALA A 28 23.39 7.45 -7.16
N LEU A 29 23.08 7.06 -5.92
CA LEU A 29 23.61 5.85 -5.28
C LEU A 29 23.21 4.59 -6.05
N GLU A 30 21.97 4.50 -6.53
CA GLU A 30 21.48 3.39 -7.36
C GLU A 30 22.26 3.27 -8.67
N LYS A 31 22.50 4.41 -9.36
CA LYS A 31 23.31 4.44 -10.59
C LYS A 31 24.77 4.04 -10.37
N GLN A 32 25.28 4.21 -9.15
CA GLN A 32 26.63 3.78 -8.76
C GLN A 32 26.68 2.31 -8.30
N GLY A 33 25.56 1.58 -8.34
CA GLY A 33 25.46 0.19 -7.86
C GLY A 33 25.45 0.06 -6.33
N GLN A 34 25.32 1.16 -5.59
CA GLN A 34 25.32 1.17 -4.12
C GLN A 34 23.92 0.89 -3.57
N HIS A 35 23.36 -0.27 -3.92
CA HIS A 35 21.96 -0.63 -3.65
C HIS A 35 21.59 -0.61 -2.17
N ALA A 36 22.47 -1.03 -1.27
CA ALA A 36 22.21 -1.01 0.17
C ALA A 36 22.08 0.42 0.72
N GLN A 37 22.92 1.36 0.25
CA GLN A 37 22.87 2.75 0.67
C GLN A 37 21.66 3.47 0.07
N ALA A 38 21.36 3.20 -1.20
CA ALA A 38 20.14 3.69 -1.85
C ALA A 38 18.88 3.21 -1.12
N ALA A 39 18.81 1.92 -0.75
CA ALA A 39 17.72 1.37 0.03
C ALA A 39 17.54 2.11 1.37
N ALA A 40 18.63 2.36 2.11
CA ALA A 40 18.57 3.09 3.37
C ALA A 40 18.04 4.53 3.19
N ARG A 41 18.39 5.21 2.08
CA ARG A 41 17.84 6.53 1.75
C ARG A 41 16.35 6.47 1.46
N TYR A 42 15.89 5.51 0.66
CA TYR A 42 14.46 5.32 0.40
C TYR A 42 13.68 4.94 1.66
N GLU A 43 14.22 4.08 2.54
CA GLU A 43 13.61 3.76 3.84
C GLU A 43 13.47 5.02 4.72
N SER A 44 14.48 5.90 4.72
CA SER A 44 14.42 7.20 5.41
C SER A 44 13.34 8.12 4.83
N MET A 45 13.17 8.15 3.52
CA MET A 45 12.07 8.91 2.90
C MET A 45 10.71 8.37 3.33
N ILE A 46 10.55 7.03 3.40
CA ILE A 46 9.32 6.40 3.84
C ILE A 46 9.03 6.73 5.32
N SER A 47 10.03 6.71 6.20
CA SER A 47 9.85 7.06 7.62
C SER A 47 9.48 8.53 7.80
N GLN A 48 9.89 9.41 6.90
CA GLN A 48 9.49 10.82 6.83
C GLN A 48 8.13 11.06 6.15
N GLN A 49 7.31 10.01 5.96
CA GLN A 49 6.01 10.06 5.30
C GLN A 49 6.07 10.54 3.83
N GLN A 50 7.21 10.33 3.15
CA GLN A 50 7.41 10.67 1.74
C GLN A 50 7.32 9.42 0.86
N ALA A 51 6.59 8.41 1.32
CA ALA A 51 6.33 7.21 0.53
C ALA A 51 5.55 7.58 -0.73
N SER A 52 6.16 7.31 -1.89
CA SER A 52 5.53 7.44 -3.19
C SER A 52 5.70 6.15 -3.96
N ARG A 53 4.89 5.97 -5.01
CA ARG A 53 5.02 4.81 -5.91
C ARG A 53 6.45 4.66 -6.42
N SER A 54 7.11 5.77 -6.81
CA SER A 54 8.48 5.75 -7.34
C SER A 54 9.52 5.41 -6.27
N VAL A 55 9.39 5.97 -5.06
CA VAL A 55 10.28 5.64 -3.92
C VAL A 55 10.19 4.15 -3.58
N LEU A 56 8.97 3.61 -3.48
CA LEU A 56 8.74 2.20 -3.17
C LEU A 56 9.18 1.26 -4.30
N PHE A 57 8.98 1.65 -5.55
CA PHE A 57 9.46 0.89 -6.71
C PHE A 57 10.99 0.80 -6.71
N ASN A 58 11.69 1.92 -6.52
CA ASN A 58 13.15 1.93 -6.52
C ASN A 58 13.74 1.23 -5.29
N LEU A 59 13.09 1.33 -4.12
CA LEU A 59 13.42 0.52 -2.95
C LEU A 59 13.31 -0.98 -3.26
N GLY A 60 12.23 -1.38 -3.94
CA GLY A 60 12.04 -2.74 -4.42
C GLY A 60 13.16 -3.21 -5.34
N ASN A 61 13.56 -2.37 -6.30
CA ASN A 61 14.70 -2.65 -7.19
C ASN A 61 16.00 -2.81 -6.39
N CYS A 62 16.29 -1.91 -5.44
CA CYS A 62 17.50 -1.99 -4.62
C CYS A 62 17.58 -3.30 -3.82
N TYR A 63 16.46 -3.74 -3.25
CA TYR A 63 16.41 -5.03 -2.56
C TYR A 63 16.50 -6.23 -3.49
N TYR A 64 15.93 -6.13 -4.69
CA TYR A 64 16.04 -7.17 -5.72
C TYR A 64 17.51 -7.37 -6.13
N GLU A 65 18.22 -6.28 -6.44
CA GLU A 65 19.66 -6.32 -6.77
C GLU A 65 20.51 -6.88 -5.63
N SER A 66 20.10 -6.61 -4.38
CA SER A 66 20.76 -7.14 -3.18
C SER A 66 20.31 -8.56 -2.81
N ARG A 67 19.50 -9.24 -3.66
CA ARG A 67 18.90 -10.57 -3.43
C ARG A 67 18.06 -10.69 -2.16
N ASN A 68 17.60 -9.56 -1.61
CA ASN A 68 16.64 -9.55 -0.51
C ASN A 68 15.21 -9.57 -1.06
N TYR A 69 14.81 -10.73 -1.56
CA TYR A 69 13.54 -10.88 -2.27
C TYR A 69 12.32 -10.59 -1.39
N GLY A 70 12.34 -10.94 -0.10
CA GLY A 70 11.24 -10.68 0.83
C GLY A 70 10.95 -9.18 0.98
N LYS A 71 11.98 -8.36 1.23
CA LYS A 71 11.82 -6.91 1.30
C LYS A 71 11.50 -6.28 -0.06
N SER A 72 12.04 -6.83 -1.15
CA SER A 72 11.73 -6.39 -2.51
C SER A 72 10.24 -6.56 -2.85
N ILE A 73 9.69 -7.76 -2.60
CA ILE A 73 8.27 -8.08 -2.78
C ILE A 73 7.40 -7.15 -1.95
N LEU A 74 7.75 -6.93 -0.68
CA LEU A 74 7.04 -6.00 0.20
C LEU A 74 7.00 -4.58 -0.37
N ALA A 75 8.12 -4.07 -0.87
CA ALA A 75 8.20 -2.73 -1.44
C ALA A 75 7.35 -2.58 -2.72
N TYR A 76 7.36 -3.57 -3.60
CA TYR A 76 6.49 -3.56 -4.79
C TYR A 76 5.00 -3.70 -4.45
N GLU A 77 4.63 -4.55 -3.49
CA GLU A 77 3.25 -4.65 -3.00
C GLU A 77 2.77 -3.31 -2.44
N ARG A 78 3.61 -2.63 -1.64
CA ARG A 78 3.34 -1.26 -1.17
C ARG A 78 3.19 -0.26 -2.32
N ALA A 79 4.03 -0.34 -3.36
CA ALA A 79 3.92 0.53 -4.53
C ALA A 79 2.59 0.32 -5.28
N LEU A 80 2.11 -0.93 -5.36
CA LEU A 80 0.81 -1.27 -5.96
C LEU A 80 -0.38 -0.84 -5.11
N LEU A 81 -0.24 -0.69 -3.79
CA LEU A 81 -1.29 -0.05 -2.98
C LEU A 81 -1.50 1.42 -3.38
N ILE A 82 -0.41 2.14 -3.67
CA ILE A 82 -0.47 3.54 -4.11
C ILE A 82 -0.99 3.63 -5.55
N ASN A 83 -0.42 2.84 -6.46
CA ASN A 83 -0.85 2.80 -7.85
C ASN A 83 -1.11 1.34 -8.29
N PRO A 84 -2.37 0.87 -8.17
CA PRO A 84 -2.75 -0.48 -8.57
C PRO A 84 -2.60 -0.75 -10.06
N ARG A 85 -2.38 0.28 -10.89
CA ARG A 85 -2.31 0.19 -12.36
C ARG A 85 -0.88 0.19 -12.90
N ALA A 86 0.13 0.32 -12.04
CA ALA A 86 1.54 0.34 -12.41
C ALA A 86 2.03 -1.00 -13.01
N ALA A 87 2.11 -1.07 -14.35
CA ALA A 87 2.49 -2.28 -15.08
C ALA A 87 3.97 -2.66 -14.91
N ASP A 88 4.83 -1.66 -14.80
CA ASP A 88 6.26 -1.78 -14.46
C ASP A 88 6.45 -2.47 -13.10
N VAL A 89 5.75 -1.99 -12.07
CA VAL A 89 5.79 -2.57 -10.72
C VAL A 89 5.29 -4.02 -10.73
N ARG A 90 4.17 -4.30 -11.41
CA ARG A 90 3.66 -5.68 -11.54
C ARG A 90 4.64 -6.62 -12.21
N LYS A 91 5.32 -6.16 -13.26
CA LYS A 91 6.33 -6.95 -13.98
C LYS A 91 7.50 -7.29 -13.07
N ASN A 92 8.05 -6.31 -12.35
CA ASN A 92 9.17 -6.53 -11.44
C ASN A 92 8.76 -7.40 -10.25
N LEU A 93 7.56 -7.22 -9.70
CA LEU A 93 7.03 -8.09 -8.66
C LEU A 93 6.90 -9.54 -9.14
N ALA A 94 6.38 -9.76 -10.35
CA ALA A 94 6.27 -11.10 -10.92
C ALA A 94 7.65 -11.76 -11.14
N LEU A 95 8.62 -10.99 -11.63
CA LEU A 95 10.01 -11.45 -11.79
C LEU A 95 10.63 -11.81 -10.44
N THR A 96 10.51 -10.91 -9.46
CA THR A 96 11.05 -11.09 -8.10
C THR A 96 10.44 -12.30 -7.42
N ARG A 97 9.12 -12.51 -7.58
CA ARG A 97 8.45 -13.70 -7.06
C ARG A 97 8.98 -14.98 -7.70
N LYS A 98 9.15 -14.99 -9.02
CA LYS A 98 9.69 -16.15 -9.74
C LYS A 98 11.09 -16.52 -9.27
N GLU A 99 11.91 -15.54 -8.93
CA GLU A 99 13.25 -15.76 -8.37
C GLU A 99 13.23 -16.15 -6.89
N ALA A 100 12.32 -15.58 -6.11
CA ALA A 100 12.14 -15.94 -4.71
C ALA A 100 11.68 -17.40 -4.60
N PHE A 101 10.62 -17.75 -5.33
CA PHE A 101 10.00 -19.08 -5.34
C PHE A 101 9.46 -19.40 -6.74
N SER A 102 9.92 -20.49 -7.34
CA SER A 102 9.61 -20.82 -8.73
C SER A 102 8.14 -21.18 -9.00
N ASN A 103 7.33 -21.49 -7.98
CA ASN A 103 6.08 -22.25 -8.15
C ASN A 103 4.81 -21.59 -7.57
N GLU A 104 4.87 -20.39 -6.97
CA GLU A 104 3.70 -19.80 -6.31
C GLU A 104 2.94 -18.82 -7.22
N VAL A 105 1.83 -19.27 -7.79
CA VAL A 105 0.89 -18.42 -8.56
C VAL A 105 -0.03 -17.71 -7.57
N ILE A 106 0.30 -16.47 -7.23
CA ILE A 106 -0.57 -15.66 -6.38
C ILE A 106 -1.71 -15.08 -7.23
N ASN A 107 -2.91 -15.63 -7.06
CA ASN A 107 -4.12 -15.03 -7.58
C ASN A 107 -4.50 -13.84 -6.71
N LEU A 108 -3.91 -12.67 -6.99
CA LEU A 108 -4.43 -11.42 -6.44
C LEU A 108 -5.87 -11.27 -6.90
N PRO A 109 -6.79 -10.81 -6.03
CA PRO A 109 -8.16 -10.59 -6.42
C PRO A 109 -8.21 -9.61 -7.61
N LYS A 110 -8.81 -10.08 -8.71
CA LYS A 110 -8.98 -9.33 -9.95
C LYS A 110 -10.41 -8.82 -9.99
N GLY A 111 -10.58 -7.54 -10.29
CA GLY A 111 -11.90 -6.94 -10.44
C GLY A 111 -11.84 -5.43 -10.56
N PRO A 112 -12.94 -4.79 -10.98
CA PRO A 112 -13.01 -3.34 -11.13
C PRO A 112 -12.74 -2.60 -9.81
N LEU A 113 -13.01 -3.24 -8.67
CA LEU A 113 -12.76 -2.70 -7.33
C LEU A 113 -11.27 -2.47 -7.02
N HIS A 114 -10.38 -3.26 -7.65
CA HIS A 114 -8.93 -3.15 -7.49
C HIS A 114 -8.27 -2.27 -8.56
N ALA A 115 -9.03 -1.77 -9.53
CA ALA A 115 -8.51 -0.88 -10.56
C ALA A 115 -8.19 0.52 -10.00
N LEU A 116 -9.02 0.99 -9.06
CA LEU A 116 -8.81 2.25 -8.36
C LEU A 116 -8.01 2.02 -7.08
N SER A 117 -7.16 2.97 -6.68
CA SER A 117 -6.51 3.01 -5.38
C SER A 117 -7.51 3.37 -4.26
N ARG A 118 -7.12 3.22 -3.00
CA ARG A 118 -8.00 3.58 -1.88
C ARG A 118 -8.24 5.08 -1.81
N SER A 119 -7.22 5.89 -2.12
CA SER A 119 -7.35 7.34 -2.18
C SER A 119 -8.26 7.78 -3.33
N GLU A 120 -8.23 7.07 -4.46
CA GLU A 120 -9.15 7.31 -5.59
C GLU A 120 -10.60 6.99 -5.19
N TRP A 121 -10.84 5.88 -4.50
CA TRP A 121 -12.17 5.57 -3.96
C TRP A 121 -12.66 6.60 -2.94
N ALA A 122 -11.78 7.04 -2.04
CA ALA A 122 -12.10 8.10 -1.08
C ALA A 122 -12.45 9.42 -1.78
N ALA A 123 -11.70 9.79 -2.84
CA ALA A 123 -11.99 10.97 -3.64
C ALA A 123 -13.36 10.86 -4.33
N CYS A 124 -13.70 9.71 -4.92
CA CYS A 124 -15.02 9.46 -5.51
C CYS A 124 -16.15 9.66 -4.49
N ILE A 125 -15.99 9.13 -3.27
CA ILE A 125 -16.96 9.29 -2.16
C ILE A 125 -17.12 10.77 -1.81
N VAL A 126 -16.02 11.50 -1.62
CA VAL A 126 -16.05 12.94 -1.28
C VAL A 126 -16.74 13.74 -2.39
N ILE A 127 -16.41 13.48 -3.65
CA ILE A 127 -17.05 14.15 -4.80
C ILE A 127 -18.54 13.87 -4.82
N CYS A 128 -18.97 12.62 -4.65
CA CYS A 128 -20.38 12.27 -4.62
C CYS A 128 -21.11 12.92 -3.43
N ALA A 129 -20.47 12.99 -2.25
CA ALA A 129 -21.02 13.66 -1.08
C ALA A 129 -21.18 15.18 -1.28
N LEU A 130 -20.21 15.82 -1.92
CA LEU A 130 -20.29 17.24 -2.29
C LEU A 130 -21.43 17.50 -3.29
N VAL A 131 -21.57 16.65 -4.31
CA VAL A 131 -22.69 16.72 -5.27
C VAL A 131 -24.04 16.57 -4.57
N LEU A 132 -24.16 15.63 -3.62
CA LEU A 132 -25.35 15.47 -2.78
C LEU A 132 -25.66 16.72 -1.94
N GLY A 133 -24.64 17.32 -1.31
CA GLY A 133 -24.80 18.53 -0.51
C GLY A 133 -25.24 19.72 -1.36
N VAL A 134 -24.55 19.98 -2.46
CA VAL A 134 -24.85 21.10 -3.38
C VAL A 134 -26.23 20.93 -4.03
N SER A 135 -26.58 19.72 -4.46
CA SER A 135 -27.91 19.43 -5.01
C SER A 135 -29.02 19.64 -3.97
N SER A 136 -28.81 19.22 -2.72
CA SER A 136 -29.78 19.44 -1.63
C SER A 136 -29.98 20.92 -1.32
N ILE A 137 -28.89 21.69 -1.25
CA ILE A 137 -28.93 23.15 -1.01
C ILE A 137 -29.61 23.88 -2.17
N SER A 138 -29.27 23.54 -3.42
CA SER A 138 -29.89 24.16 -4.60
C SER A 138 -31.38 23.85 -4.73
N ALA A 139 -31.79 22.62 -4.38
CA ALA A 139 -33.20 22.22 -4.36
C ALA A 139 -34.04 23.04 -3.36
N TRP A 140 -33.40 23.48 -2.26
CA TRP A 140 -34.02 24.35 -1.26
C TRP A 140 -34.05 25.82 -1.71
N LEU A 141 -32.93 26.35 -2.21
CA LEU A 141 -32.80 27.77 -2.55
C LEU A 141 -33.53 28.18 -3.84
N ARG A 142 -33.68 27.27 -4.81
CA ARG A 142 -34.18 27.59 -6.16
C ARG A 142 -35.30 26.64 -6.58
N PRO A 143 -36.58 26.99 -6.37
CA PRO A 143 -37.71 26.10 -6.69
C PRO A 143 -37.81 25.76 -8.18
N LEU A 144 -37.33 26.64 -9.08
CA LEU A 144 -37.30 26.40 -10.52
C LEU A 144 -36.42 25.20 -10.94
N TRP A 145 -35.39 24.86 -10.15
CA TRP A 145 -34.42 23.80 -10.47
C TRP A 145 -34.56 22.57 -9.57
N ARG A 146 -35.58 22.56 -8.68
CA ARG A 146 -35.72 21.60 -7.59
C ARG A 146 -35.78 20.15 -8.06
N LYS A 147 -36.56 19.85 -9.11
CA LYS A 147 -36.70 18.47 -9.62
C LYS A 147 -35.37 17.94 -10.17
N SER A 148 -34.68 18.74 -10.96
CA SER A 148 -33.36 18.39 -11.52
C SER A 148 -32.32 18.19 -10.43
N ALA A 149 -32.30 19.08 -9.42
CA ALA A 149 -31.40 18.95 -8.27
C ALA A 149 -31.65 17.66 -7.49
N ILE A 150 -32.91 17.29 -7.22
CA ILE A 150 -33.25 16.02 -6.55
C ILE A 150 -32.78 14.82 -7.39
N ILE A 151 -32.98 14.84 -8.71
CA ILE A 151 -32.53 13.76 -9.59
C ILE A 151 -31.01 13.59 -9.54
N ILE A 152 -30.25 14.70 -9.62
CA ILE A 152 -28.77 14.67 -9.51
C ILE A 152 -28.35 14.10 -8.15
N GLY A 153 -29.01 14.52 -7.07
CA GLY A 153 -28.75 13.99 -5.73
C GLY A 153 -29.00 12.48 -5.66
N VAL A 154 -30.15 12.01 -6.11
CA VAL A 154 -30.49 10.58 -6.11
C VAL A 154 -29.49 9.76 -6.95
N LEU A 155 -29.09 10.28 -8.12
CA LEU A 155 -28.09 9.63 -8.97
C LEU A 155 -26.71 9.53 -8.31
N ALA A 156 -26.34 10.47 -7.43
CA ALA A 156 -25.08 10.43 -6.70
C ALA A 156 -25.07 9.40 -5.55
N LEU A 157 -26.23 8.89 -5.09
CA LEU A 157 -26.29 7.90 -4.01
C LEU A 157 -25.74 6.52 -4.40
N LEU A 158 -26.00 6.07 -5.63
CA LEU A 158 -25.50 4.78 -6.13
C LEU A 158 -23.97 4.68 -6.16
N PRO A 159 -23.23 5.60 -6.82
CA PRO A 159 -21.76 5.55 -6.82
C PRO A 159 -21.17 5.80 -5.43
N LEU A 160 -21.84 6.60 -4.58
CA LEU A 160 -21.43 6.78 -3.18
C LEU A 160 -21.50 5.46 -2.40
N ALA A 161 -22.63 4.76 -2.46
CA ALA A 161 -22.81 3.47 -1.79
C ALA A 161 -21.83 2.43 -2.32
N PHE A 162 -21.60 2.41 -3.64
CA PHE A 162 -20.63 1.52 -4.28
C PHE A 162 -19.21 1.82 -3.82
N GLY A 163 -18.81 3.09 -3.73
CA GLY A 163 -17.50 3.49 -3.22
C GLY A 163 -17.28 3.10 -1.76
N ILE A 164 -18.30 3.24 -0.90
CA ILE A 164 -18.24 2.82 0.51
C ILE A 164 -18.07 1.30 0.60
N LEU A 165 -18.82 0.53 -0.19
CA LEU A 165 -18.69 -0.93 -0.23
C LEU A 165 -17.29 -1.34 -0.72
N ALA A 166 -16.76 -0.66 -1.74
CA ALA A 166 -15.42 -0.89 -2.25
C ALA A 166 -14.34 -0.65 -1.18
N LEU A 167 -14.44 0.45 -0.43
CA LEU A 167 -13.51 0.72 0.68
C LEU A 167 -13.64 -0.32 1.80
N LYS A 168 -14.87 -0.71 2.16
CA LYS A 168 -15.12 -1.72 3.20
C LYS A 168 -14.53 -3.08 2.80
N GLN A 169 -14.72 -3.49 1.55
CA GLN A 169 -14.16 -4.74 1.05
C GLN A 169 -12.63 -4.69 1.04
N ARG A 170 -12.03 -3.56 0.62
CA ARG A 170 -10.57 -3.41 0.59
C ARG A 170 -9.93 -3.24 1.96
N HIS A 171 -10.69 -2.84 2.98
CA HIS A 171 -10.20 -2.82 4.35
C HIS A 171 -9.85 -4.22 4.86
N THR A 172 -10.40 -5.31 4.32
CA THR A 172 -9.95 -6.66 4.72
C THR A 172 -8.60 -7.04 4.09
N GLU A 173 -8.16 -6.33 3.05
CA GLU A 173 -6.86 -6.53 2.40
C GLU A 173 -5.71 -5.88 3.17
N SER A 174 -5.99 -4.94 4.09
CA SER A 174 -4.95 -4.28 4.90
C SER A 174 -4.25 -5.25 5.88
N ALA A 175 -4.92 -6.36 6.21
CA ALA A 175 -4.35 -7.41 7.06
C ALA A 175 -3.34 -8.31 6.34
N ARG A 176 -2.91 -7.97 5.12
CA ARG A 176 -1.90 -8.75 4.40
C ARG A 176 -0.49 -8.39 4.83
N ALA A 177 0.36 -9.40 4.89
CA ALA A 177 1.73 -9.29 5.30
C ALA A 177 2.64 -10.09 4.36
N VAL A 178 3.91 -9.71 4.31
CA VAL A 178 4.95 -10.40 3.54
C VAL A 178 6.00 -10.89 4.53
N VAL A 179 6.40 -12.15 4.38
CA VAL A 179 7.55 -12.70 5.10
C VAL A 179 8.82 -12.03 4.59
N THR A 180 9.54 -11.30 5.44
CA THR A 180 10.77 -10.58 5.08
C THR A 180 12.03 -11.32 5.51
N ALA A 181 11.93 -12.23 6.46
CA ALA A 181 13.05 -13.07 6.91
C ALA A 181 13.47 -14.09 5.84
N SER A 182 14.77 -14.37 5.75
CA SER A 182 15.36 -15.31 4.78
C SER A 182 14.88 -16.75 4.93
N THR A 183 14.53 -17.15 6.15
CA THR A 183 14.02 -18.48 6.50
C THR A 183 13.05 -18.35 7.66
N ALA A 184 11.79 -18.02 7.38
CA ALA A 184 10.76 -18.00 8.41
C ALA A 184 10.12 -19.37 8.53
N LYS A 185 9.80 -19.77 9.76
CA LYS A 185 9.22 -21.09 10.04
C LYS A 185 7.91 -20.90 10.76
N LEU A 186 6.83 -21.41 10.18
CA LEU A 186 5.49 -21.27 10.73
C LEU A 186 5.35 -22.16 11.96
N LEU A 187 5.15 -21.57 13.13
CA LEU A 187 5.11 -22.27 14.42
C LEU A 187 3.69 -22.68 14.80
N LEU A 188 3.54 -23.81 15.50
CA LEU A 188 2.25 -24.23 16.04
C LEU A 188 1.76 -23.34 17.19
N SER A 189 2.70 -22.79 17.97
CA SER A 189 2.41 -22.00 19.18
C SER A 189 3.28 -20.73 19.25
N PRO A 190 2.86 -19.70 20.00
CA PRO A 190 3.52 -18.38 20.03
C PRO A 190 4.77 -18.36 20.96
N PHE A 191 5.73 -19.25 20.70
CA PHE A 191 7.03 -19.26 21.39
C PHE A 191 8.11 -19.90 20.51
N SER A 192 9.37 -19.48 20.68
CA SER A 192 10.49 -19.81 19.78
C SER A 192 10.83 -21.30 19.68
N SER A 193 10.45 -22.11 20.67
CA SER A 193 10.75 -23.55 20.73
C SER A 193 9.55 -24.43 20.32
N ALA A 194 8.51 -23.85 19.74
CA ALA A 194 7.34 -24.59 19.30
C ALA A 194 7.62 -25.43 18.05
N ASP A 195 6.85 -26.51 17.87
CA ASP A 195 6.96 -27.35 16.68
C ASP A 195 6.65 -26.56 15.39
N GLU A 196 7.44 -26.86 14.36
CA GLU A 196 7.37 -26.22 13.05
C GLU A 196 6.32 -26.92 12.18
N ILE A 197 5.35 -26.16 11.66
CA ILE A 197 4.33 -26.67 10.74
C ILE A 197 4.90 -26.74 9.33
N THR A 198 5.46 -25.62 8.86
CA THR A 198 5.98 -25.50 7.50
C THR A 198 7.00 -24.37 7.38
N SER A 199 7.89 -24.48 6.39
CA SER A 199 8.84 -23.42 6.07
C SER A 199 8.19 -22.41 5.13
N CYS A 200 8.33 -21.13 5.45
CA CYS A 200 7.79 -20.02 4.68
C CYS A 200 8.94 -19.23 4.06
N PRO A 201 9.12 -19.31 2.74
CA PRO A 201 10.26 -18.67 2.10
C PRO A 201 10.06 -17.13 2.01
N PRO A 202 11.15 -16.34 1.85
CA PRO A 202 11.15 -14.87 1.92
C PRO A 202 10.36 -14.22 0.80
N GLY A 203 9.21 -13.60 1.11
CA GLY A 203 8.27 -13.05 0.13
C GLY A 203 6.89 -13.71 0.13
N SER A 204 6.68 -14.78 0.92
CA SER A 204 5.38 -15.44 1.03
C SER A 204 4.32 -14.46 1.54
N LEU A 205 3.15 -14.50 0.91
CA LEU A 205 2.02 -13.68 1.32
C LEU A 205 1.23 -14.35 2.44
N MET A 206 1.03 -13.59 3.50
CA MET A 206 0.32 -14.00 4.69
C MET A 206 -0.88 -13.09 4.94
N GLN A 207 -1.92 -13.63 5.54
CA GLN A 207 -3.02 -12.85 6.10
C GLN A 207 -2.96 -12.91 7.62
N VAL A 208 -2.88 -11.76 8.27
CA VAL A 208 -2.88 -11.64 9.73
C VAL A 208 -4.30 -11.85 10.23
N ILE A 209 -4.47 -12.88 11.07
CA ILE A 209 -5.76 -13.19 11.70
C ILE A 209 -5.78 -12.66 13.13
N ARG A 210 -4.70 -12.88 13.89
CA ARG A 210 -4.57 -12.46 15.30
C ARG A 210 -3.16 -11.97 15.61
N VAL A 211 -3.07 -11.09 16.61
CA VAL A 211 -1.80 -10.61 17.16
C VAL A 211 -1.79 -10.94 18.64
N GLN A 212 -0.71 -11.56 19.13
CA GLN A 212 -0.55 -11.92 20.54
C GLN A 212 0.91 -11.66 20.96
N GLY A 213 1.12 -10.60 21.74
CA GLY A 213 2.47 -10.17 22.13
C GLY A 213 3.34 -9.93 20.90
N ASP A 214 4.51 -10.55 20.88
CA ASP A 214 5.48 -10.44 19.78
C ASP A 214 5.20 -11.37 18.59
N TYR A 215 4.15 -12.21 18.68
CA TYR A 215 3.79 -13.18 17.66
C TYR A 215 2.49 -12.79 16.94
N ARG A 216 2.43 -13.14 15.66
CA ARG A 216 1.26 -12.96 14.80
C ARG A 216 0.78 -14.30 14.31
N TYR A 217 -0.51 -14.57 14.48
CA TYR A 217 -1.16 -15.73 13.90
C TYR A 217 -1.58 -15.40 12.47
N LEU A 218 -1.02 -16.13 11.53
CA LEU A 218 -1.02 -15.82 10.11
C LEU A 218 -1.52 -17.03 9.32
N GLN A 219 -2.22 -16.75 8.23
CA GLN A 219 -2.63 -17.74 7.25
C GLN A 219 -1.84 -17.54 5.95
N LEU A 220 -1.19 -18.59 5.47
CA LEU A 220 -0.43 -18.60 4.23
C LEU A 220 -1.38 -18.64 3.03
N ILE A 221 -1.18 -17.70 2.10
CA ILE A 221 -1.90 -17.64 0.83
C ILE A 221 -0.96 -18.22 -0.23
N PRO A 222 -1.26 -19.37 -0.88
CA PRO A 222 -2.60 -19.95 -1.08
C PRO A 222 -2.93 -21.23 -0.28
N SER A 223 -1.99 -21.82 0.46
CA SER A 223 -2.17 -23.15 1.08
C SER A 223 -3.18 -23.19 2.23
N ASN A 224 -3.65 -22.03 2.71
CA ASN A 224 -4.50 -21.88 3.90
C ASN A 224 -3.90 -22.46 5.19
N SER A 225 -2.61 -22.80 5.20
CA SER A 225 -1.89 -23.22 6.41
C SER A 225 -1.82 -22.07 7.39
N CYS A 226 -2.16 -22.31 8.65
CA CYS A 226 -2.17 -21.27 9.68
C CYS A 226 -1.15 -21.58 10.77
N GLY A 227 -0.49 -20.55 11.30
CA GLY A 227 0.42 -20.67 12.43
C GLY A 227 1.01 -19.34 12.85
N TRP A 228 1.99 -19.39 13.74
CA TRP A 228 2.58 -18.23 14.38
C TRP A 228 3.93 -17.87 13.75
N LEU A 229 4.16 -16.58 13.51
CA LEU A 229 5.49 -16.03 13.21
C LEU A 229 5.80 -14.87 14.14
N HIS A 230 7.08 -14.66 14.40
CA HIS A 230 7.52 -13.52 15.17
C HIS A 230 7.36 -12.23 14.35
N HIS A 231 7.00 -11.11 14.98
CA HIS A 231 6.73 -9.85 14.27
C HIS A 231 7.93 -9.30 13.49
N SER A 232 9.16 -9.72 13.82
CA SER A 232 10.37 -9.31 13.09
C SER A 232 10.56 -10.05 11.77
N GLU A 233 9.91 -11.20 11.59
CA GLU A 233 10.05 -12.04 10.40
C GLU A 233 9.04 -11.69 9.30
N VAL A 234 8.03 -10.88 9.65
CA VAL A 234 6.89 -10.57 8.81
C VAL A 234 6.54 -9.10 8.92
N GLU A 235 6.38 -8.44 7.79
CA GLU A 235 5.94 -7.04 7.74
C GLU A 235 4.57 -6.92 7.08
N LEU A 236 3.71 -6.09 7.67
CA LEU A 236 2.45 -5.70 7.04
C LEU A 236 2.74 -4.93 5.74
N ILE A 237 1.99 -5.24 4.70
CA ILE A 237 2.08 -4.48 3.44
C ILE A 237 1.61 -3.05 3.72
N GLU A 238 0.49 -2.89 4.41
CA GLU A 238 -0.01 -1.59 4.84
C GLU A 238 0.38 -1.33 6.29
N LYS A 239 1.08 -0.22 6.53
CA LYS A 239 1.44 0.26 7.88
C LYS A 239 0.41 1.27 8.38
#